data_AF-A0AAN8DJ55-F1
#
_entry.id   AF-A0AAN8DJ55-F1
#
_cell.length_a   1.000
_cell.length_b   1.000
_cell.length_c   1.000
_cell.angle_alpha   90.00
_cell.angle_beta   90.00
_cell.angle_gamma   90.00
#
_symmetry.space_group_name_H-M   'P 1'
#
loop_
_entity.id
_entity.type
_entity.pdbx_description
1 polymer ?
#
loop_
_entity_poly.entity_id
_entity_poly.type
_entity_poly.pdbx_seq_one_letter_code
_entity_poly.pdbx_strand_id
1 'polypeptide(L)'
;MEIPGFLSEEECRVVVQLAQLKGLMESQTTTPSKEQEESNQPLLSLSTDEVFSLLDLNQDGLLQHEEIVSHSRSQDGTWLNPDNLRQILTGLEACPTGTLTLEDFRRVYDVSQRPGQQQSAKPWSQFKHRNKNTWLYQGPGSHHVLQSLRNRLISLTRLPSTLVELSEPLQVIRYENGDFSNAHHDSSPPQSETTCTHTRMAGNKSAFTEVSCRYLTMLFYLSSVEEGGETTFPVADNRTYEEQALVQDGVDLTDTKETCGRGNIRMKPSVGTALLWYNHLSDGRGWMGELDEYSLHGECPVRRGVKWTANSWVNVDPDHQQQARYQRLVAKRQQAKSGMEEHYQPLSHSDLHQDL
;
A
#
# COMPACT_ATOMS: atom_id res chain seq x y z
N MET A 1 -3.02 7.07 -19.53
CA MET A 1 -2.62 6.63 -20.88
C MET A 1 -2.75 5.12 -20.97
N GLU A 2 -3.36 4.59 -22.03
CA GLU A 2 -3.46 3.15 -22.31
C GLU A 2 -2.44 2.75 -23.38
N ILE A 3 -1.75 1.63 -23.19
CA ILE A 3 -0.71 1.10 -24.08
C ILE A 3 -1.01 -0.37 -24.37
N PRO A 4 -1.72 -0.68 -25.46
CA PRO A 4 -2.02 -2.05 -25.85
C PRO A 4 -0.75 -2.83 -26.21
N GLY A 5 -0.70 -4.12 -25.87
CA GLY A 5 0.41 -5.00 -26.22
C GLY A 5 1.75 -4.61 -25.60
N PHE A 6 1.73 -3.94 -24.45
CA PHE A 6 2.95 -3.59 -23.71
C PHE A 6 3.71 -4.84 -23.25
N LEU A 7 3.00 -5.90 -22.84
CA LEU A 7 3.53 -7.25 -22.62
C LEU A 7 2.94 -8.23 -23.63
N SER A 8 3.69 -9.28 -23.98
CA SER A 8 3.12 -10.44 -24.67
C SER A 8 2.33 -11.34 -23.72
N GLU A 9 1.43 -12.17 -24.26
CA GLU A 9 0.69 -13.13 -23.45
C GLU A 9 1.61 -14.14 -22.75
N GLU A 10 2.73 -14.53 -23.38
CA GLU A 10 3.77 -15.36 -22.77
C GLU A 10 4.38 -14.68 -21.54
N GLU A 11 4.74 -13.40 -21.65
CA GLU A 11 5.31 -12.63 -20.55
C GLU A 11 4.30 -12.50 -19.40
N CYS A 12 3.04 -12.23 -19.69
CA CYS A 12 1.96 -12.19 -18.70
C CYS A 12 1.84 -13.53 -17.95
N ARG A 13 1.83 -14.66 -18.68
CA ARG A 13 1.79 -16.00 -18.07
C ARG A 13 2.97 -16.26 -17.14
N VAL A 14 4.18 -15.87 -17.54
CA VAL A 14 5.39 -16.01 -16.71
C VAL A 14 5.25 -15.21 -15.41
N VAL A 15 4.80 -13.95 -15.48
CA VAL A 15 4.61 -13.12 -14.27
C VAL A 15 3.61 -13.77 -13.31
N VAL A 16 2.48 -14.26 -13.84
CA VAL A 16 1.45 -14.96 -13.04
C VAL A 16 2.01 -16.24 -12.39
N GLN A 17 2.76 -17.06 -13.14
CA GLN A 17 3.36 -18.28 -12.61
C GLN A 17 4.38 -17.99 -11.50
N LEU A 18 5.23 -16.97 -11.67
CA LEU A 18 6.17 -16.55 -10.64
C LEU A 18 5.46 -16.08 -9.37
N ALA A 19 4.35 -15.35 -9.51
CA ALA A 19 3.53 -14.93 -8.37
C ALA A 19 2.88 -16.13 -7.65
N GLN A 20 2.37 -17.10 -8.41
CA GLN A 20 1.80 -18.33 -7.85
C GLN A 20 2.84 -19.17 -7.12
N LEU A 21 4.04 -19.33 -7.69
CA LEU A 21 5.16 -20.07 -7.08
C LEU A 21 5.64 -19.42 -5.79
N LYS A 22 5.65 -18.08 -5.73
CA LYS A 22 5.98 -17.35 -4.51
C LYS A 22 4.91 -17.50 -3.42
N GLY A 23 3.66 -17.69 -3.82
CA GLY A 23 2.49 -17.68 -2.94
C GLY A 23 1.90 -16.27 -2.82
N LEU A 24 0.57 -16.21 -2.73
CA LEU A 24 -0.19 -14.98 -2.54
C LEU A 24 -0.78 -14.92 -1.12
N MET A 25 -0.86 -13.72 -0.58
CA MET A 25 -1.46 -13.43 0.72
C MET A 25 -2.75 -12.62 0.53
N GLU A 26 -3.72 -12.80 1.42
CA GLU A 26 -4.94 -11.99 1.45
C GLU A 26 -4.60 -10.54 1.80
N SER A 27 -5.19 -9.58 1.07
CA SER A 27 -4.90 -8.15 1.24
C SER A 27 -5.74 -7.48 2.35
N GLN A 28 -6.52 -8.21 3.15
CA GLN A 28 -7.65 -7.72 3.96
C GLN A 28 -7.37 -6.47 4.81
N THR A 29 -8.21 -5.44 4.65
CA THR A 29 -8.54 -4.44 5.68
C THR A 29 -10.02 -4.54 6.01
N THR A 30 -10.33 -5.20 7.13
CA THR A 30 -11.67 -5.27 7.72
C THR A 30 -12.00 -3.94 8.40
N THR A 31 -13.14 -3.35 8.04
CA THR A 31 -13.85 -2.39 8.88
C THR A 31 -15.04 -3.14 9.48
N PRO A 32 -15.18 -3.24 10.82
CA PRO A 32 -16.11 -4.19 11.42
C PRO A 32 -17.55 -3.69 11.36
N SER A 33 -18.37 -4.24 10.47
CA SER A 33 -19.84 -4.18 10.57
C SER A 33 -20.36 -5.42 11.28
N LYS A 34 -21.06 -5.20 12.40
CA LYS A 34 -21.74 -6.20 13.23
C LYS A 34 -22.72 -7.05 12.41
N GLU A 35 -22.94 -8.27 12.91
CA GLU A 35 -23.91 -9.30 12.47
C GLU A 35 -23.40 -10.36 11.49
N GLN A 36 -22.51 -11.22 11.99
CA GLN A 36 -22.60 -12.66 11.78
C GLN A 36 -21.92 -13.35 12.98
N GLU A 37 -22.71 -13.56 14.03
CA GLU A 37 -22.39 -14.55 15.05
C GLU A 37 -22.49 -15.95 14.43
N GLU A 38 -21.64 -16.84 14.93
CA GLU A 38 -21.58 -18.30 14.70
C GLU A 38 -20.75 -18.81 13.52
N SER A 39 -19.48 -18.40 13.51
CA SER A 39 -18.39 -19.37 13.73
C SER A 39 -17.26 -18.70 14.52
N ASN A 40 -17.58 -18.34 15.76
CA ASN A 40 -16.63 -17.78 16.72
C ASN A 40 -15.84 -18.92 17.38
N GLN A 41 -14.62 -19.17 16.90
CA GLN A 41 -13.52 -19.25 17.85
C GLN A 41 -12.72 -17.95 17.71
N PRO A 42 -12.81 -17.03 18.69
CA PRO A 42 -11.96 -15.86 18.68
C PRO A 42 -10.53 -16.34 18.92
N LEU A 43 -9.62 -15.97 18.04
CA LEU A 43 -8.23 -15.82 18.45
C LEU A 43 -8.19 -14.57 19.34
N LEU A 44 -8.54 -14.80 20.62
CA LEU A 44 -8.43 -13.92 21.81
C LEU A 44 -9.33 -12.67 21.84
N SER A 45 -10.44 -12.75 22.58
CA SER A 45 -11.15 -11.56 23.09
C SER A 45 -10.37 -10.99 24.28
N LEU A 46 -9.45 -10.08 24.01
CA LEU A 46 -8.62 -9.45 25.04
C LEU A 46 -9.47 -8.48 25.87
N SER A 47 -9.46 -8.64 27.18
CA SER A 47 -10.02 -7.72 28.17
C SER A 47 -9.32 -6.35 28.12
N THR A 48 -9.97 -5.30 28.65
CA THR A 48 -9.37 -3.94 28.72
C THR A 48 -8.00 -3.95 29.41
N ASP A 49 -7.82 -4.83 30.40
CA ASP A 49 -6.57 -5.05 31.11
C ASP A 49 -5.51 -5.71 30.21
N GLU A 50 -5.89 -6.70 29.40
CA GLU A 50 -4.98 -7.33 28.44
C GLU A 50 -4.58 -6.35 27.31
N VAL A 51 -5.51 -5.50 26.86
CA VAL A 51 -5.19 -4.42 25.90
C VAL A 51 -4.23 -3.40 26.52
N PHE A 52 -4.45 -3.02 27.78
CA PHE A 52 -3.53 -2.14 28.50
C PHE A 52 -2.13 -2.76 28.62
N SER A 53 -2.05 -4.03 29.05
CA SER A 53 -0.77 -4.74 29.16
C SER A 53 -0.06 -4.96 27.82
N LEU A 54 -0.80 -5.01 26.70
CA LEU A 54 -0.20 -5.10 25.37
C LEU A 54 0.34 -3.76 24.88
N LEU A 55 -0.30 -2.65 25.27
CA LEU A 55 0.15 -1.30 24.91
C LEU A 55 1.28 -0.82 25.83
N ASP A 56 1.39 -1.35 27.05
CA ASP A 56 2.41 -1.02 28.05
C ASP A 56 3.70 -1.81 27.75
N LEU A 57 4.48 -1.28 26.80
CA LEU A 57 5.66 -1.95 26.25
C LEU A 57 6.77 -2.14 27.29
N ASN A 58 6.92 -1.17 28.19
CA ASN A 58 7.95 -1.21 29.21
C ASN A 58 7.46 -1.86 30.53
N GLN A 59 6.17 -2.21 30.61
CA GLN A 59 5.50 -2.87 31.74
C GLN A 59 5.60 -2.09 33.05
N ASP A 60 5.60 -0.75 32.98
CA ASP A 60 5.67 0.13 34.14
C ASP A 60 4.30 0.50 34.72
N GLY A 61 3.21 0.02 34.10
CA GLY A 61 1.84 0.26 34.52
C GLY A 61 1.31 1.64 34.12
N LEU A 62 2.02 2.38 33.28
CA LEU A 62 1.68 3.73 32.82
C LEU A 62 1.78 3.80 31.30
N LEU A 63 0.66 3.89 30.60
CA LEU A 63 0.69 4.07 29.15
C LEU A 63 1.14 5.47 28.76
N GLN A 64 2.25 5.52 28.03
CA GLN A 64 2.84 6.75 27.52
C GLN A 64 2.53 6.97 26.04
N HIS A 65 2.68 8.22 25.60
CA HIS A 65 2.39 8.61 24.22
C HIS A 65 3.20 7.78 23.21
N GLU A 66 4.47 7.55 23.49
CA GLU A 66 5.37 6.77 22.64
C GLU A 66 4.93 5.31 22.51
N GLU A 67 4.39 4.73 23.57
CA GLU A 67 3.95 3.33 23.59
C GLU A 67 2.65 3.16 22.79
N ILE A 68 1.70 4.08 22.95
CA ILE A 68 0.44 4.10 22.18
C ILE A 68 0.71 4.33 20.68
N VAL A 69 1.63 5.24 20.33
CA VAL A 69 1.98 5.53 18.93
C VAL A 69 2.84 4.43 18.31
N SER A 70 3.62 3.69 19.10
CA SER A 70 4.42 2.58 18.58
C SER A 70 3.54 1.46 17.98
N HIS A 71 2.38 1.21 18.58
CA HIS A 71 1.39 0.23 18.09
C HIS A 71 0.52 0.73 16.94
N SER A 72 0.57 2.04 16.63
CA SER A 72 0.02 2.59 15.38
C SER A 72 0.90 2.27 14.15
N ARG A 73 2.17 1.89 14.38
CA ARG A 73 3.20 1.71 13.33
C ARG A 73 3.59 0.25 13.04
N SER A 74 2.98 -0.72 13.70
CA SER A 74 3.21 -2.14 13.40
C SER A 74 2.53 -2.50 12.07
N GLN A 75 3.33 -2.96 11.10
CA GLN A 75 2.84 -3.49 9.81
C GLN A 75 2.11 -4.85 9.94
N ASP A 76 1.86 -5.30 11.17
CA ASP A 76 1.35 -6.64 11.49
C ASP A 76 -0.16 -6.64 11.83
N GLY A 77 -0.88 -5.54 11.58
CA GLY A 77 -2.35 -5.51 11.71
C GLY A 77 -2.87 -5.62 13.15
N THR A 78 -2.29 -4.90 14.10
CA THR A 78 -2.74 -5.00 15.51
C THR A 78 -3.98 -4.16 15.85
N TRP A 79 -5.11 -4.85 15.94
CA TRP A 79 -6.18 -4.85 16.97
C TRP A 79 -6.91 -3.57 17.43
N LEU A 80 -6.49 -2.35 17.08
CA LEU A 80 -7.23 -1.13 17.44
C LEU A 80 -7.68 -0.35 16.20
N ASN A 81 -8.99 -0.12 16.09
CA ASN A 81 -9.57 0.75 15.07
C ASN A 81 -8.92 2.16 15.18
N PRO A 82 -8.55 2.82 14.07
CA PRO A 82 -8.11 4.21 14.04
C PRO A 82 -8.89 5.19 14.93
N ASP A 83 -10.20 4.99 15.10
CA ASP A 83 -11.03 5.81 15.98
C ASP A 83 -10.74 5.56 17.48
N ASN A 84 -10.48 4.31 17.87
CA ASN A 84 -10.10 3.96 19.24
C ASN A 84 -8.73 4.54 19.58
N LEU A 85 -7.77 4.47 18.64
CA LEU A 85 -6.45 5.06 18.82
C LEU A 85 -6.53 6.59 18.97
N ARG A 86 -7.31 7.27 18.12
CA ARG A 86 -7.54 8.71 18.25
C ARG A 86 -8.14 9.07 19.61
N GLN A 87 -9.13 8.30 20.08
CA GLN A 87 -9.79 8.57 21.35
C GLN A 87 -8.89 8.30 22.57
N ILE A 88 -8.03 7.27 22.51
CA ILE A 88 -7.00 7.01 23.53
C ILE A 88 -5.98 8.15 23.55
N LEU A 89 -5.54 8.64 22.39
CA LEU A 89 -4.61 9.77 22.28
C LEU A 89 -5.24 11.08 22.78
N THR A 90 -6.51 11.36 22.43
CA THR A 90 -7.24 12.52 22.98
C THR A 90 -7.44 12.40 24.49
N GLY A 91 -7.65 11.19 25.01
CA GLY A 91 -7.71 10.92 26.45
C GLY A 91 -6.38 11.17 27.15
N LEU A 92 -5.27 10.79 26.54
CA LEU A 92 -3.92 11.05 27.03
C LEU A 92 -3.58 12.55 27.03
N GLU A 93 -3.96 13.29 25.98
CA GLU A 93 -3.78 14.74 25.87
C GLU A 93 -4.62 15.52 26.90
N ALA A 94 -5.76 14.96 27.31
CA ALA A 94 -6.60 15.52 28.37
C ALA A 94 -6.08 15.23 29.79
N CYS A 95 -5.13 14.28 29.94
CA CYS A 95 -4.52 13.95 31.22
C CYS A 95 -3.35 14.90 31.54
N PRO A 96 -3.40 15.66 32.66
CA PRO A 96 -2.38 16.66 32.98
C PRO A 96 -0.99 16.07 33.29
N THR A 97 -0.91 14.75 33.52
CA THR A 97 0.33 14.01 33.77
C THR A 97 1.03 13.52 32.51
N GLY A 98 0.37 13.56 31.35
CA GLY A 98 0.91 13.03 30.08
C GLY A 98 1.06 11.51 30.02
N THR A 99 0.47 10.78 30.98
CA THR A 99 0.48 9.32 31.09
C THR A 99 -0.89 8.80 31.52
N LEU A 100 -1.30 7.64 31.01
CA LEU A 100 -2.58 6.99 31.36
C LEU A 100 -2.33 5.81 32.30
N THR A 101 -2.92 5.85 33.49
CA THR A 101 -2.99 4.67 34.37
C THR A 101 -4.03 3.68 33.85
N LEU A 102 -4.00 2.43 34.33
CA LEU A 102 -5.01 1.42 33.98
C LEU A 102 -6.44 1.89 34.30
N GLU A 103 -6.64 2.64 35.40
CA GLU A 103 -7.96 3.16 35.77
C GLU A 103 -8.44 4.27 34.82
N ASP A 104 -7.54 5.16 34.41
CA ASP A 104 -7.84 6.22 33.45
C ASP A 104 -8.08 5.64 32.05
N PHE A 105 -7.25 4.67 31.65
CA PHE A 105 -7.41 3.94 30.39
C PHE A 105 -8.76 3.22 30.33
N ARG A 106 -9.20 2.55 31.41
CA ARG A 106 -10.54 1.95 31.46
C ARG A 106 -11.65 2.98 31.23
N ARG A 107 -11.53 4.19 31.77
CA ARG A 107 -12.53 5.26 31.57
C ARG A 107 -12.54 5.77 30.12
N VAL A 108 -11.38 5.93 29.50
CA VAL A 108 -11.24 6.38 28.11
C VAL A 108 -11.70 5.30 27.13
N TYR A 109 -11.35 4.04 27.41
CA TYR A 109 -11.59 2.89 26.55
C TYR A 109 -13.03 2.34 26.66
N ASP A 110 -13.66 2.29 27.86
CA ASP A 110 -15.06 1.84 27.99
C ASP A 110 -16.08 2.82 27.42
N VAL A 111 -15.78 4.12 27.41
CA VAL A 111 -16.67 5.14 26.80
C VAL A 111 -16.75 4.95 25.28
N SER A 112 -15.69 4.43 24.65
CA SER A 112 -15.68 4.08 23.22
C SER A 112 -16.60 2.88 22.87
N GLN A 113 -17.00 2.08 23.86
CA GLN A 113 -17.83 0.88 23.66
C GLN A 113 -19.34 1.14 23.85
N ARG A 114 -19.77 2.34 24.27
CA ARG A 114 -21.20 2.66 24.43
C ARG A 114 -21.85 3.10 23.11
N PRO A 115 -22.89 2.41 22.60
CA PRO A 115 -23.57 2.82 21.38
C PRO A 115 -24.44 4.05 21.64
N GLY A 116 -24.06 5.20 21.08
CA GLY A 116 -24.91 6.38 20.99
C GLY A 116 -26.05 6.15 19.99
N GLN A 117 -27.29 6.35 20.44
CA GLN A 117 -28.50 6.32 19.61
C GLN A 117 -28.42 7.34 18.48
N GLN A 118 -28.31 6.88 17.23
CA GLN A 118 -28.75 7.62 16.06
C GLN A 118 -29.32 6.64 15.02
N GLN A 119 -30.33 7.13 14.31
CA GLN A 119 -31.41 6.37 13.70
C GLN A 119 -30.99 5.48 12.52
N SER A 120 -31.82 4.45 12.34
CA SER A 120 -31.80 3.39 11.34
C SER A 120 -31.51 3.84 9.89
N ALA A 121 -30.47 3.23 9.29
CA ALA A 121 -30.46 2.81 7.89
C ALA A 121 -29.38 1.72 7.65
N LYS A 122 -29.85 0.50 7.34
CA LYS A 122 -29.23 -0.69 6.66
C LYS A 122 -27.71 -0.98 6.80
N PRO A 123 -27.30 -2.20 7.27
CA PRO A 123 -25.88 -2.58 7.39
C PRO A 123 -25.42 -3.57 6.30
N TRP A 124 -24.55 -3.18 5.36
CA TRP A 124 -23.86 -4.13 4.45
C TRP A 124 -22.35 -3.85 4.34
N SER A 125 -21.54 -4.71 4.96
CA SER A 125 -20.12 -5.10 4.70
C SER A 125 -19.09 -4.02 4.31
N GLN A 126 -18.25 -3.54 5.24
CA GLN A 126 -17.16 -2.58 4.96
C GLN A 126 -15.80 -3.28 4.70
N PHE A 127 -15.60 -3.84 3.51
CA PHE A 127 -14.25 -4.14 2.99
C PHE A 127 -13.85 -3.03 2.03
N LYS A 128 -12.69 -2.38 2.24
CA LYS A 128 -12.17 -1.39 1.28
C LYS A 128 -11.60 -2.04 0.02
N HIS A 129 -11.09 -3.25 0.15
CA HIS A 129 -10.64 -4.07 -0.96
C HIS A 129 -10.66 -5.54 -0.56
N ARG A 130 -10.86 -6.42 -1.53
CA ARG A 130 -10.80 -7.88 -1.37
C ARG A 130 -10.04 -8.43 -2.56
N ASN A 131 -8.86 -8.96 -2.32
CA ASN A 131 -7.99 -9.57 -3.33
C ASN A 131 -6.81 -10.28 -2.63
N LYS A 132 -6.04 -11.04 -3.41
CA LYS A 132 -4.78 -11.65 -2.97
C LYS A 132 -3.61 -11.01 -3.71
N ASN A 133 -2.50 -10.73 -3.03
CA ASN A 133 -1.32 -10.14 -3.67
C ASN A 133 -0.01 -10.82 -3.26
N THR A 134 1.04 -10.55 -4.03
CA THR A 134 2.43 -10.88 -3.72
C THR A 134 3.36 -9.89 -4.41
N TRP A 135 4.66 -9.94 -4.09
CA TRP A 135 5.65 -8.99 -4.58
C TRP A 135 6.80 -9.69 -5.30
N LEU A 136 7.14 -9.25 -6.50
CA LEU A 136 8.22 -9.82 -7.32
C LEU A 136 9.39 -8.85 -7.45
N TYR A 137 10.58 -9.33 -7.08
CA TYR A 137 11.82 -8.58 -7.26
C TYR A 137 12.22 -8.57 -8.75
N GLN A 138 12.64 -7.40 -9.27
CA GLN A 138 13.00 -7.23 -10.69
C GLN A 138 14.45 -6.79 -10.91
N GLY A 139 15.31 -6.85 -9.89
CA GLY A 139 16.73 -6.49 -10.01
C GLY A 139 17.62 -7.67 -10.43
N PRO A 140 18.95 -7.57 -10.27
CA PRO A 140 19.89 -8.63 -10.62
C PRO A 140 19.52 -9.97 -9.98
N GLY A 141 19.59 -11.06 -10.76
CA GLY A 141 19.20 -12.41 -10.30
C GLY A 141 17.70 -12.73 -10.41
N SER A 142 16.86 -11.77 -10.79
CA SER A 142 15.45 -12.03 -11.14
C SER A 142 15.28 -12.62 -12.54
N HIS A 143 14.10 -13.16 -12.85
CA HIS A 143 13.78 -13.68 -14.18
C HIS A 143 13.85 -12.59 -15.26
N HIS A 144 14.36 -12.91 -16.45
CA HIS A 144 14.61 -11.94 -17.53
C HIS A 144 13.36 -11.14 -17.94
N VAL A 145 12.17 -11.75 -17.91
CA VAL A 145 10.88 -11.05 -18.18
C VAL A 145 10.65 -9.90 -17.18
N LEU A 146 10.96 -10.09 -15.90
CA LEU A 146 10.79 -9.07 -14.87
C LEU A 146 11.77 -7.90 -15.07
N GLN A 147 13.01 -8.20 -15.46
CA GLN A 147 14.02 -7.21 -15.82
C GLN A 147 13.64 -6.45 -17.09
N SER A 148 13.16 -7.15 -18.13
CA SER A 148 12.66 -6.57 -19.38
C SER A 148 11.49 -5.61 -19.11
N LEU A 149 10.55 -6.00 -18.24
CA LEU A 149 9.44 -5.15 -17.84
C LEU A 149 9.91 -3.84 -17.21
N ARG A 150 10.87 -3.91 -16.28
CA ARG A 150 11.49 -2.73 -15.66
C ARG A 150 12.19 -1.85 -16.70
N ASN A 151 12.96 -2.44 -17.62
CA ASN A 151 13.67 -1.71 -18.68
C ASN A 151 12.72 -1.02 -19.67
N ARG A 152 11.59 -1.65 -20.00
CA ARG A 152 10.53 -1.02 -20.79
C ARG A 152 9.92 0.18 -20.06
N LEU A 153 9.67 0.08 -18.75
CA LEU A 153 9.17 1.19 -17.95
C LEU A 153 10.17 2.37 -17.92
N ILE A 154 11.47 2.10 -17.75
CA ILE A 154 12.53 3.13 -17.84
C ILE A 154 12.51 3.79 -19.23
N SER A 155 12.44 2.99 -20.29
CA SER A 155 12.45 3.49 -21.67
C SER A 155 11.20 4.31 -22.01
N LEU A 156 10.05 3.92 -21.50
CA LEU A 156 8.76 4.59 -21.70
C LEU A 156 8.72 5.92 -20.95
N THR A 157 9.03 5.90 -19.65
CA THR A 157 8.92 7.07 -18.76
C THR A 157 10.05 8.07 -18.94
N ARG A 158 11.17 7.64 -19.54
CA ARG A 158 12.41 8.43 -19.68
C ARG A 158 12.98 8.92 -18.34
N LEU A 159 12.56 8.33 -17.23
CA LEU A 159 13.10 8.61 -15.92
C LEU A 159 14.51 8.02 -15.77
N PRO A 160 15.38 8.63 -14.95
CA PRO A 160 16.64 8.02 -14.57
C PRO A 160 16.43 6.60 -14.06
N SER A 161 17.22 5.64 -14.56
CA SER A 161 17.08 4.22 -14.19
C SER A 161 17.17 4.02 -12.67
N THR A 162 17.99 4.83 -12.00
CA THR A 162 18.15 4.81 -10.55
C THR A 162 16.87 5.13 -9.77
N LEU A 163 15.94 5.94 -10.31
CA LEU A 163 14.64 6.15 -9.66
C LEU A 163 13.80 4.88 -9.73
N VAL A 164 13.71 4.29 -10.90
CA VAL A 164 12.92 3.08 -11.13
C VAL A 164 13.48 1.87 -10.39
N GLU A 165 14.79 1.69 -10.40
CA GLU A 165 15.46 0.55 -9.76
C GLU A 165 15.36 0.56 -8.23
N LEU A 166 15.28 1.76 -7.62
CA LEU A 166 15.16 1.96 -6.17
C LEU A 166 13.71 2.05 -5.70
N SER A 167 12.75 1.90 -6.61
CA SER A 167 11.34 1.90 -6.27
C SER A 167 10.87 0.54 -5.76
N GLU A 168 9.61 0.50 -5.30
CA GLU A 168 8.93 -0.70 -4.83
C GLU A 168 9.05 -1.89 -5.82
N PRO A 169 9.11 -3.14 -5.33
CA PRO A 169 9.04 -4.31 -6.19
C PRO A 169 7.70 -4.39 -6.93
N LEU A 170 7.64 -5.20 -7.99
CA LEU A 170 6.42 -5.38 -8.77
C LEU A 170 5.36 -6.07 -7.90
N GLN A 171 4.26 -5.39 -7.60
CA GLN A 171 3.13 -6.01 -6.93
C GLN A 171 2.31 -6.81 -7.95
N VAL A 172 1.98 -8.06 -7.68
CA VAL A 172 1.08 -8.87 -8.49
C VAL A 172 -0.18 -9.16 -7.69
N ILE A 173 -1.34 -8.86 -8.25
CA ILE A 173 -2.63 -8.97 -7.59
C ILE A 173 -3.53 -9.92 -8.37
N ARG A 174 -4.29 -10.73 -7.63
CA ARG A 174 -5.32 -11.63 -8.14
C ARG A 174 -6.66 -11.27 -7.51
N TYR A 175 -7.65 -11.01 -8.36
CA TYR A 175 -9.03 -10.82 -7.99
C TYR A 175 -9.86 -12.03 -8.43
N GLU A 176 -10.51 -12.66 -7.48
CA GLU A 176 -11.50 -13.72 -7.69
C GLU A 176 -12.90 -13.13 -7.99
N ASN A 177 -13.90 -13.99 -8.14
CA ASN A 177 -15.26 -13.54 -8.40
C ASN A 177 -15.80 -12.72 -7.21
N GLY A 178 -16.25 -11.50 -7.49
CA GLY A 178 -16.75 -10.54 -6.49
C GLY A 178 -15.66 -9.72 -5.79
N ASP A 179 -14.38 -9.99 -6.06
CA ASP A 179 -13.26 -9.20 -5.53
C ASP A 179 -13.19 -7.82 -6.21
N PHE A 180 -12.79 -6.81 -5.45
CA PHE A 180 -12.78 -5.40 -5.84
C PHE A 180 -11.74 -4.60 -5.05
N SER A 181 -11.52 -3.34 -5.44
CA SER A 181 -10.81 -2.34 -4.67
C SER A 181 -11.54 -1.01 -4.79
N ASN A 182 -11.94 -0.41 -3.67
CA ASN A 182 -12.53 0.92 -3.66
C ASN A 182 -11.55 1.96 -4.21
N ALA A 183 -12.11 3.09 -4.63
CA ALA A 183 -11.32 4.14 -5.22
C ALA A 183 -10.39 4.75 -4.17
N HIS A 184 -9.12 4.91 -4.53
CA HIS A 184 -8.08 5.43 -3.67
C HIS A 184 -7.01 6.15 -4.49
N HIS A 185 -6.14 6.86 -3.77
CA HIS A 185 -4.90 7.39 -4.31
C HIS A 185 -3.75 6.44 -3.96
N ASP A 186 -2.80 6.30 -4.88
CA ASP A 186 -1.62 5.48 -4.63
C ASP A 186 -0.62 6.15 -3.69
N SER A 187 -0.54 7.48 -3.72
CA SER A 187 0.26 8.26 -2.78
C SER A 187 -0.60 8.79 -1.63
N SER A 188 0.01 8.96 -0.47
CA SER A 188 -0.65 9.65 0.65
C SER A 188 -0.50 11.17 0.52
N PRO A 189 -1.48 11.96 0.98
CA PRO A 189 -1.35 13.41 0.98
C PRO A 189 -0.20 13.85 1.90
N PRO A 190 0.61 14.83 1.49
CA PRO A 190 1.74 15.31 2.29
C PRO A 190 1.22 16.02 3.56
N GLN A 191 1.74 15.61 4.72
CA GLN A 191 1.54 16.33 5.98
C GLN A 191 2.89 16.78 6.55
N SER A 192 2.91 17.83 7.36
CA SER A 192 4.12 18.51 7.86
C SER A 192 5.12 17.60 8.61
N GLU A 193 4.68 16.42 9.05
CA GLU A 193 5.47 15.47 9.84
C GLU A 193 5.64 14.09 9.18
N THR A 194 5.29 13.97 7.91
CA THR A 194 5.39 12.72 7.15
C THR A 194 6.75 12.57 6.46
N THR A 195 7.25 11.33 6.35
CA THR A 195 8.40 11.00 5.49
C THR A 195 8.03 9.92 4.49
N CYS A 196 8.58 10.00 3.28
CA CYS A 196 8.43 8.93 2.32
C CYS A 196 9.12 7.66 2.82
N THR A 197 8.41 6.53 2.79
CA THR A 197 8.94 5.22 3.25
C THR A 197 10.24 4.86 2.53
N HIS A 198 10.32 5.08 1.21
CA HIS A 198 11.49 4.67 0.40
C HIS A 198 12.76 5.48 0.72
N THR A 199 12.63 6.73 1.16
CA THR A 199 13.78 7.59 1.51
C THR A 199 14.03 7.69 3.01
N ARG A 200 13.31 6.96 3.87
CA ARG A 200 13.44 7.03 5.33
C ARG A 200 14.89 7.02 5.81
N MET A 201 15.74 6.18 5.24
CA MET A 201 17.17 6.08 5.61
C MET A 201 17.99 7.35 5.34
N ALA A 202 17.50 8.25 4.49
CA ALA A 202 18.12 9.53 4.18
C ALA A 202 17.48 10.71 4.92
N GLY A 203 16.37 10.48 5.63
CA GLY A 203 15.69 11.49 6.44
C GLY A 203 16.53 11.89 7.65
N ASN A 204 16.56 13.19 7.96
CA ASN A 204 17.15 13.73 9.19
C ASN A 204 16.15 13.80 10.35
N LYS A 205 14.86 13.61 10.06
CA LYS A 205 13.77 13.82 11.03
C LYS A 205 13.33 12.49 11.62
N SER A 206 13.04 12.49 12.93
CA SER A 206 12.18 11.51 13.58
C SER A 206 10.74 11.72 13.09
N ALA A 207 10.49 11.48 11.80
CA ALA A 207 9.14 11.59 11.24
C ALA A 207 8.20 10.66 12.02
N PHE A 208 7.04 11.16 12.41
CA PHE A 208 6.08 10.40 13.20
C PHE A 208 5.27 9.44 12.34
N THR A 209 5.21 9.68 11.03
CA THR A 209 4.40 8.88 10.11
C THR A 209 5.12 8.67 8.79
N GLU A 210 5.10 7.43 8.33
CA GLU A 210 5.61 7.06 7.02
C GLU A 210 4.48 7.05 6.01
N VAL A 211 4.76 7.55 4.81
CA VAL A 211 3.79 7.64 3.72
C VAL A 211 4.34 7.07 2.43
N SER A 212 3.43 6.62 1.57
CA SER A 212 3.77 6.21 0.22
C SER A 212 3.90 7.44 -0.68
N CYS A 213 5.06 7.61 -1.30
CA CYS A 213 5.35 8.68 -2.24
C CYS A 213 5.60 8.05 -3.62
N ARG A 214 4.53 7.87 -4.39
CA ARG A 214 4.53 7.21 -5.70
C ARG A 214 4.27 8.25 -6.76
N TYR A 215 5.31 8.66 -7.47
CA TYR A 215 5.20 9.69 -8.50
C TYR A 215 4.31 9.28 -9.66
N LEU A 216 4.44 8.04 -10.11
CA LEU A 216 3.60 7.45 -11.14
C LEU A 216 3.28 5.99 -10.82
N THR A 217 2.21 5.52 -11.45
CA THR A 217 1.77 4.13 -11.40
C THR A 217 1.69 3.58 -12.81
N MET A 218 2.31 2.41 -13.01
CA MET A 218 2.15 1.60 -14.20
C MET A 218 1.43 0.31 -13.81
N LEU A 219 0.18 0.17 -14.25
CA LEU A 219 -0.62 -1.03 -14.05
C LEU A 219 -0.59 -1.90 -15.31
N PHE A 220 -0.38 -3.19 -15.15
CA PHE A 220 -0.35 -4.18 -16.21
C PHE A 220 -1.54 -5.13 -16.06
N TYR A 221 -2.33 -5.32 -17.13
CA TYR A 221 -3.31 -6.39 -17.17
C TYR A 221 -2.61 -7.70 -17.59
N LEU A 222 -2.55 -8.66 -16.68
CA LEU A 222 -1.94 -9.97 -16.92
C LEU A 222 -2.95 -11.03 -17.38
N SER A 223 -4.25 -10.73 -17.29
CA SER A 223 -5.32 -11.53 -17.88
C SER A 223 -6.42 -10.63 -18.42
N SER A 224 -7.13 -11.14 -19.43
CA SER A 224 -8.41 -10.56 -19.87
C SER A 224 -9.54 -11.05 -18.96
N VAL A 225 -10.52 -10.19 -18.70
CA VAL A 225 -11.70 -10.51 -17.89
C VAL A 225 -12.93 -10.52 -18.78
N GLU A 226 -13.79 -11.52 -18.62
CA GLU A 226 -14.98 -11.66 -19.45
C GLU A 226 -16.04 -10.60 -19.10
N GLU A 227 -16.28 -10.40 -17.80
CA GLU A 227 -17.28 -9.47 -17.27
C GLU A 227 -16.84 -8.83 -15.96
N GLY A 228 -16.97 -7.51 -15.86
CA GLY A 228 -16.51 -6.71 -14.72
C GLY A 228 -14.98 -6.56 -14.69
N GLY A 229 -14.46 -6.21 -13.51
CA GLY A 229 -13.02 -6.09 -13.28
C GLY A 229 -12.37 -4.86 -13.90
N GLU A 230 -13.13 -3.89 -14.38
CA GLU A 230 -12.58 -2.65 -14.95
C GLU A 230 -11.75 -1.86 -13.93
N THR A 231 -10.73 -1.14 -14.42
CA THR A 231 -10.09 -0.09 -13.62
C THR A 231 -10.84 1.20 -13.88
N THR A 232 -11.46 1.75 -12.83
CA THR A 232 -12.30 2.94 -12.92
C THR A 232 -11.57 4.15 -12.35
N PHE A 233 -11.69 5.29 -13.04
CA PHE A 233 -11.26 6.60 -12.55
C PHE A 233 -12.52 7.45 -12.40
N PRO A 234 -13.10 7.52 -11.18
CA PRO A 234 -14.44 8.06 -10.99
C PRO A 234 -14.57 9.53 -11.41
N VAL A 235 -13.51 10.30 -11.22
CA VAL A 235 -13.49 11.75 -11.44
C VAL A 235 -12.57 12.19 -12.58
N ALA A 236 -12.04 11.27 -13.40
CA ALA A 236 -11.16 11.63 -14.50
C ALA A 236 -11.82 12.63 -15.46
N ASP A 237 -11.05 13.64 -15.89
CA ASP A 237 -11.48 14.75 -16.76
C ASP A 237 -12.70 15.55 -16.27
N ASN A 238 -13.03 15.48 -14.97
CA ASN A 238 -14.02 16.38 -14.39
C ASN A 238 -13.58 17.84 -14.53
N ARG A 239 -14.56 18.74 -14.70
CA ARG A 239 -14.29 20.18 -14.81
C ARG A 239 -13.76 20.77 -13.50
N THR A 240 -14.26 20.26 -12.38
CA THR A 240 -13.90 20.67 -11.02
C THR A 240 -13.80 19.42 -10.14
N TYR A 241 -12.93 19.48 -9.15
CA TYR A 241 -12.84 18.48 -8.10
C TYR A 241 -13.36 19.09 -6.80
N GLU A 242 -14.36 18.44 -6.20
CA GLU A 242 -14.90 18.79 -4.90
C GLU A 242 -15.04 17.48 -4.13
N GLU A 243 -14.34 17.34 -3.00
CA GLU A 243 -14.37 16.12 -2.20
C GLU A 243 -15.79 15.80 -1.70
N GLN A 244 -16.57 16.83 -1.37
CA GLN A 244 -17.98 16.69 -0.99
C GLN A 244 -18.85 16.20 -2.15
N ALA A 245 -18.39 16.29 -3.40
CA ALA A 245 -19.06 15.74 -4.57
C ALA A 245 -18.82 14.25 -4.79
N LEU A 246 -17.81 13.66 -4.12
CA LEU A 246 -17.57 12.22 -4.15
C LEU A 246 -18.68 11.44 -3.43
N VAL A 247 -19.27 12.04 -2.39
CA VAL A 247 -20.36 11.47 -1.61
C VAL A 247 -21.56 12.43 -1.60
N GLN A 248 -22.47 12.26 -2.56
CA GLN A 248 -23.69 13.09 -2.68
C GLN A 248 -24.94 12.24 -2.85
N ASP A 249 -26.04 12.71 -2.27
CA ASP A 249 -27.37 12.10 -2.39
C ASP A 249 -27.41 10.59 -2.06
N GLY A 250 -26.59 10.18 -1.08
CA GLY A 250 -26.47 8.78 -0.67
C GLY A 250 -25.68 7.89 -1.64
N VAL A 251 -24.98 8.48 -2.60
CA VAL A 251 -24.10 7.76 -3.53
C VAL A 251 -22.65 8.13 -3.28
N ASP A 252 -21.83 7.11 -3.04
CA ASP A 252 -20.40 7.21 -2.82
C ASP A 252 -19.64 6.73 -4.08
N LEU A 253 -19.04 7.66 -4.82
CA LEU A 253 -18.24 7.37 -6.02
C LEU A 253 -16.93 6.63 -5.71
N THR A 254 -16.53 6.56 -4.43
CA THR A 254 -15.36 5.78 -4.00
C THR A 254 -15.70 4.29 -3.79
N ASP A 255 -16.97 3.96 -3.57
CA ASP A 255 -17.43 2.57 -3.46
C ASP A 255 -17.57 1.92 -4.84
N THR A 256 -16.48 1.33 -5.32
CA THR A 256 -16.46 0.70 -6.66
C THR A 256 -17.37 -0.52 -6.74
N LYS A 257 -17.77 -1.11 -5.61
CA LYS A 257 -18.67 -2.25 -5.59
C LYS A 257 -20.05 -1.89 -6.13
N GLU A 258 -20.57 -0.75 -5.70
CA GLU A 258 -21.90 -0.26 -6.06
C GLU A 258 -21.86 0.76 -7.20
N THR A 259 -20.83 1.61 -7.26
CA THR A 259 -20.83 2.80 -8.14
C THR A 259 -19.80 2.77 -9.26
N CYS A 260 -19.09 1.67 -9.48
CA CYS A 260 -18.13 1.55 -10.59
C CYS A 260 -18.72 2.00 -11.95
N GLY A 261 -19.97 1.62 -12.24
CA GLY A 261 -20.66 2.00 -13.49
C GLY A 261 -20.89 3.50 -13.67
N ARG A 262 -20.71 4.31 -12.62
CA ARG A 262 -20.82 5.77 -12.62
C ARG A 262 -19.50 6.49 -12.83
N GLY A 263 -18.36 5.79 -12.81
CA GLY A 263 -17.08 6.43 -13.03
C GLY A 263 -16.94 7.05 -14.43
N ASN A 264 -16.25 8.18 -14.53
CA ASN A 264 -16.07 8.90 -15.79
C ASN A 264 -15.31 8.09 -16.84
N ILE A 265 -14.22 7.45 -16.43
CA ILE A 265 -13.41 6.58 -17.28
C ILE A 265 -13.36 5.19 -16.66
N ARG A 266 -13.57 4.17 -17.51
CA ARG A 266 -13.40 2.76 -17.15
C ARG A 266 -12.57 2.05 -18.21
N MET A 267 -11.50 1.41 -17.77
CA MET A 267 -10.58 0.66 -18.61
C MET A 267 -10.89 -0.83 -18.46
N LYS A 268 -11.23 -1.49 -19.57
CA LYS A 268 -11.51 -2.92 -19.57
C LYS A 268 -10.19 -3.72 -19.51
N PRO A 269 -10.07 -4.75 -18.66
CA PRO A 269 -8.86 -5.58 -18.62
C PRO A 269 -8.67 -6.35 -19.93
N SER A 270 -7.58 -6.07 -20.61
CA SER A 270 -7.12 -6.80 -21.78
C SER A 270 -5.69 -7.25 -21.54
N VAL A 271 -5.44 -8.56 -21.63
CA VAL A 271 -4.10 -9.14 -21.41
C VAL A 271 -3.02 -8.41 -22.21
N GLY A 272 -1.91 -8.11 -21.56
CA GLY A 272 -0.76 -7.43 -22.17
C GLY A 272 -0.88 -5.91 -22.25
N THR A 273 -2.07 -5.34 -22.07
CA THR A 273 -2.25 -3.88 -22.02
C THR A 273 -1.69 -3.31 -20.72
N ALA A 274 -1.03 -2.16 -20.81
CA ALA A 274 -0.59 -1.38 -19.66
C ALA A 274 -1.28 -0.03 -19.57
N LEU A 275 -1.51 0.44 -18.35
CA LEU A 275 -2.02 1.77 -18.03
C LEU A 275 -0.94 2.55 -17.28
N LEU A 276 -0.69 3.78 -17.71
CA LEU A 276 0.22 4.71 -17.06
C LEU A 276 -0.54 5.98 -16.66
N TRP A 277 -0.37 6.40 -15.41
CA TRP A 277 -0.79 7.72 -14.94
C TRP A 277 0.20 8.26 -13.89
N TYR A 278 0.19 9.58 -13.74
CA TYR A 278 0.94 10.26 -12.68
C TYR A 278 0.01 10.46 -11.49
N ASN A 279 0.51 10.24 -10.27
CA ASN A 279 -0.28 10.48 -9.06
C ASN A 279 -0.11 11.90 -8.52
N HIS A 280 0.80 12.68 -9.12
CA HIS A 280 1.14 14.02 -8.68
C HIS A 280 1.21 14.98 -9.85
N LEU A 281 0.85 16.23 -9.58
CA LEU A 281 1.05 17.35 -10.48
C LEU A 281 2.53 17.76 -10.51
N SER A 282 2.90 18.61 -11.46
CA SER A 282 4.23 19.23 -11.49
C SER A 282 4.29 20.40 -10.52
N ASP A 283 5.41 20.57 -9.81
CA ASP A 283 5.68 21.76 -8.99
C ASP A 283 6.02 23.03 -9.81
N GLY A 284 5.99 22.94 -11.15
CA GLY A 284 6.35 24.02 -12.07
C GLY A 284 7.86 24.28 -12.22
N ARG A 285 8.71 23.57 -11.47
CA ARG A 285 10.18 23.68 -11.51
C ARG A 285 10.85 22.40 -12.00
N GLY A 286 10.06 21.46 -12.51
CA GLY A 286 10.55 20.18 -13.02
C GLY A 286 10.69 19.10 -11.94
N TRP A 287 9.99 19.24 -10.80
CA TRP A 287 9.90 18.21 -9.77
C TRP A 287 8.44 17.80 -9.50
N MET A 288 8.30 16.81 -8.63
CA MET A 288 7.01 16.31 -8.14
C MET A 288 6.36 17.36 -7.22
N GLY A 289 5.11 17.71 -7.53
CA GLY A 289 4.30 18.66 -6.77
C GLY A 289 3.23 17.97 -5.93
N GLU A 290 2.08 18.63 -5.81
CA GLU A 290 0.95 18.17 -5.02
C GLU A 290 0.33 16.89 -5.59
N LEU A 291 -0.40 16.15 -4.74
CA LEU A 291 -1.16 14.97 -5.15
C LEU A 291 -2.20 15.39 -6.21
N ASP A 292 -2.28 14.63 -7.29
CA ASP A 292 -3.31 14.85 -8.30
C ASP A 292 -4.61 14.16 -7.86
N GLU A 293 -5.58 14.95 -7.43
CA GLU A 293 -6.89 14.47 -6.99
C GLU A 293 -7.67 13.71 -8.09
N TYR A 294 -7.35 13.96 -9.37
CA TYR A 294 -7.97 13.27 -10.50
C TYR A 294 -7.36 11.89 -10.75
N SER A 295 -6.27 11.53 -10.04
CA SER A 295 -5.68 10.18 -10.05
C SER A 295 -6.46 9.17 -9.21
N LEU A 296 -7.58 9.58 -8.58
CA LEU A 296 -8.46 8.70 -7.82
C LEU A 296 -8.92 7.54 -8.72
N HIS A 297 -8.60 6.32 -8.32
CA HIS A 297 -8.89 5.14 -9.11
C HIS A 297 -9.19 3.93 -8.24
N GLY A 298 -9.92 2.97 -8.80
CA GLY A 298 -10.22 1.71 -8.11
C GLY A 298 -10.49 0.59 -9.09
N GLU A 299 -10.76 -0.58 -8.54
CA GLU A 299 -10.94 -1.80 -9.30
C GLU A 299 -12.36 -2.30 -9.09
N CYS A 300 -13.12 -2.35 -10.17
CA CYS A 300 -14.50 -2.79 -10.17
C CYS A 300 -14.62 -4.28 -9.83
N PRO A 301 -15.76 -4.72 -9.26
CA PRO A 301 -15.99 -6.13 -8.98
C PRO A 301 -15.82 -7.00 -10.23
N VAL A 302 -15.03 -8.05 -10.10
CA VAL A 302 -14.99 -9.11 -11.12
C VAL A 302 -16.31 -9.87 -11.06
N ARG A 303 -17.03 -9.98 -12.19
CA ARG A 303 -18.30 -10.72 -12.26
C ARG A 303 -18.13 -12.10 -12.88
N ARG A 304 -17.23 -12.22 -13.86
CA ARG A 304 -16.93 -13.50 -14.52
C ARG A 304 -15.47 -13.60 -14.94
N GLY A 305 -14.83 -14.69 -14.54
CA GLY A 305 -13.40 -14.95 -14.78
C GLY A 305 -12.53 -14.64 -13.56
N VAL A 306 -11.22 -14.53 -13.79
CA VAL A 306 -10.22 -14.17 -12.77
C VAL A 306 -9.34 -13.07 -13.35
N LYS A 307 -9.24 -11.95 -12.62
CA LYS A 307 -8.40 -10.82 -13.01
C LYS A 307 -7.04 -10.95 -12.34
N TRP A 308 -5.99 -10.85 -13.16
CA TRP A 308 -4.62 -10.69 -12.70
C TRP A 308 -4.10 -9.34 -13.16
N THR A 309 -3.56 -8.58 -12.22
CA THR A 309 -2.86 -7.32 -12.51
C THR A 309 -1.49 -7.31 -11.88
N ALA A 310 -0.64 -6.41 -12.35
CA ALA A 310 0.56 -6.05 -11.65
C ALA A 310 0.77 -4.54 -11.62
N ASN A 311 1.20 -4.00 -10.48
CA ASN A 311 1.49 -2.59 -10.30
C ASN A 311 3.00 -2.39 -10.15
N SER A 312 3.54 -1.46 -10.94
CA SER A 312 4.88 -0.93 -10.77
C SER A 312 4.78 0.55 -10.46
N TRP A 313 5.16 0.90 -9.24
CA TRP A 313 5.25 2.28 -8.80
C TRP A 313 6.66 2.81 -8.99
N VAL A 314 6.78 4.09 -9.33
CA VAL A 314 8.05 4.81 -9.25
C VAL A 314 8.00 5.77 -8.07
N ASN A 315 8.87 5.56 -7.10
CA ASN A 315 8.92 6.37 -5.89
C ASN A 315 9.83 7.59 -6.07
N VAL A 316 9.31 8.76 -5.76
CA VAL A 316 10.06 10.02 -5.75
C VAL A 316 9.69 10.78 -4.49
N ASP A 317 10.69 11.25 -3.76
CA ASP A 317 10.47 12.14 -2.63
C ASP A 317 10.13 13.56 -3.13
N PRO A 318 9.07 14.20 -2.62
CA PRO A 318 8.77 15.59 -2.95
C PRO A 318 9.91 16.54 -2.53
N ASP A 319 10.70 16.20 -1.51
CA ASP A 319 11.96 16.89 -1.22
C ASP A 319 13.09 16.34 -2.12
N HIS A 320 13.41 17.10 -3.16
CA HIS A 320 14.51 16.79 -4.07
C HIS A 320 15.86 16.58 -3.36
N GLN A 321 16.17 17.33 -2.29
CA GLN A 321 17.41 17.16 -1.55
C GLN A 321 17.45 15.82 -0.81
N GLN A 322 16.30 15.41 -0.23
CA GLN A 322 16.15 14.12 0.42
C GLN A 322 16.28 12.96 -0.59
N GLN A 323 15.62 13.06 -1.76
CA GLN A 323 15.76 12.08 -2.84
C GLN A 323 17.22 11.95 -3.30
N ALA A 324 17.89 13.07 -3.58
CA ALA A 324 19.27 13.07 -4.04
C ALA A 324 20.24 12.48 -2.98
N ARG A 325 20.00 12.77 -1.70
CA ARG A 325 20.79 12.18 -0.61
C ARG A 325 20.58 10.67 -0.53
N TYR A 326 19.33 10.20 -0.63
CA TYR A 326 19.01 8.79 -0.65
C TYR A 326 19.73 8.05 -1.78
N GLN A 327 19.65 8.55 -3.01
CA GLN A 327 20.33 7.95 -4.16
C GLN A 327 21.86 7.85 -3.95
N ARG A 328 22.49 8.90 -3.42
CA ARG A 328 23.93 8.88 -3.11
C ARG A 328 24.28 7.84 -2.04
N LEU A 329 23.44 7.70 -1.00
CA LEU A 329 23.66 6.72 0.07
C LEU A 329 23.55 5.29 -0.43
N VAL A 330 22.55 5.00 -1.28
CA VAL A 330 22.38 3.65 -1.84
C VAL A 330 23.52 3.31 -2.80
N ALA A 331 23.91 4.24 -3.67
CA ALA A 331 25.04 4.04 -4.59
C ALA A 331 26.35 3.72 -3.85
N LYS A 332 26.65 4.47 -2.76
CA LYS A 332 27.82 4.20 -1.92
C LYS A 332 27.78 2.81 -1.28
N ARG A 333 26.61 2.38 -0.80
CA ARG A 333 26.45 1.04 -0.21
C ARG A 333 26.63 -0.07 -1.25
N GLN A 334 26.13 0.11 -2.46
CA GLN A 334 26.30 -0.85 -3.55
C GLN A 334 27.78 -0.98 -3.96
N GLN A 335 28.50 0.14 -4.07
CA GLN A 335 29.95 0.14 -4.35
C GLN A 335 30.73 -0.58 -3.24
N ALA A 336 30.41 -0.32 -1.97
CA ALA A 336 31.04 -0.99 -0.84
C ALA A 336 30.79 -2.51 -0.83
N LYS A 337 29.59 -2.96 -1.22
CA LYS A 337 29.27 -4.39 -1.34
C LYS A 337 30.03 -5.04 -2.50
N SER A 338 30.08 -4.41 -3.67
CA SER A 338 30.83 -4.91 -4.82
C SER A 338 32.33 -5.06 -4.52
N GLY A 339 32.91 -4.10 -3.80
CA GLY A 339 34.32 -4.17 -3.38
C GLY A 339 34.61 -5.25 -2.33
N MET A 340 33.62 -5.65 -1.52
CA MET A 340 33.74 -6.79 -0.61
C MET A 340 33.59 -8.15 -1.32
N GLU A 341 32.73 -8.24 -2.33
CA GLU A 341 32.55 -9.47 -3.13
C GLU A 341 33.77 -9.76 -4.01
N GLU A 342 34.44 -8.73 -4.55
CA GLU A 342 35.72 -8.91 -5.28
C GLU A 342 36.87 -9.43 -4.38
N HIS A 343 36.78 -9.26 -3.05
CA HIS A 343 37.76 -9.77 -2.10
C HIS A 343 37.53 -11.22 -1.67
N TYR A 344 36.37 -11.80 -2.01
CA TYR A 344 36.07 -13.23 -1.82
C TYR A 344 36.23 -13.96 -3.16
N GLN A 345 37.49 -14.15 -3.59
CA GLN A 345 37.77 -15.22 -4.54
C GLN A 345 37.57 -16.57 -3.82
N PRO A 346 36.78 -17.51 -4.38
CA PRO A 346 36.66 -18.84 -3.78
C PRO A 346 38.02 -19.54 -3.89
N LEU A 347 38.59 -19.94 -2.76
CA LEU A 347 39.68 -20.89 -2.73
C LEU A 347 39.23 -22.14 -3.48
N SER A 348 39.89 -22.41 -4.60
CA SER A 348 39.77 -23.62 -5.40
C SER A 348 40.04 -24.84 -4.52
N HIS A 349 38.98 -25.49 -4.04
CA HIS A 349 39.06 -26.85 -3.48
C HIS A 349 39.04 -27.86 -4.64
N SER A 350 40.13 -27.89 -5.39
CA SER A 350 40.49 -29.03 -6.23
C SER A 350 41.99 -29.18 -6.13
N ASP A 351 42.42 -30.07 -5.22
CA ASP A 351 43.73 -30.75 -5.17
C ASP A 351 44.13 -30.96 -3.72
N LEU A 352 43.52 -31.92 -3.04
CA LEU A 352 44.15 -32.68 -1.95
C LEU A 352 43.16 -33.74 -1.51
N HIS A 353 43.34 -34.95 -2.03
CA HIS A 353 43.09 -36.27 -1.42
C HIS A 353 43.02 -37.34 -2.52
N GLN A 354 44.15 -37.51 -3.22
CA GLN A 354 44.59 -38.83 -3.62
C GLN A 354 45.90 -39.09 -2.86
N ASP A 355 46.01 -40.32 -2.36
CA ASP A 355 47.15 -40.93 -1.67
C ASP A 355 47.34 -40.57 -0.18
N LEU A 356 46.72 -41.39 0.69
CA LEU A 356 47.41 -42.22 1.71
C LEU A 356 46.42 -43.17 2.42
#